data_AF-A0A2M8N8G5-F1
#
_entry.id   AF-A0A2M8N8G5-F1
#
_cell.length_a   1.000
_cell.length_b   1.000
_cell.length_c   1.000
_cell.angle_alpha   90.00
_cell.angle_beta   90.00
_cell.angle_gamma   90.00
#
_symmetry.space_group_name_H-M   'P 1'
#
loop_
_entity.id
_entity.type
_entity.pdbx_description
1 polymer ?
#
loop_
_entity_poly.entity_id
_entity_poly.type
_entity_poly.pdbx_seq_one_letter_code
_entity_poly.pdbx_strand_id
1 'polypeptide(L)'
;EQDATSPNKHSSAIESTADAHLKYLAEWYKNWYESIKHAFNHRFGRDIIGAFRQLQNEGFIEITTSAATHGYLPLLGRDSSIRAQLKAGIASYKRMFGKEPTGIWLPECAYRPAYIADDGTVRPGLETFLAAENLKVFFSETHTITGGQPVGVAAGDVIGPYGDIKRRYVIPASPQYVTPKRNTTTYKAYYVSETVKGADTSQHSGVAVIGRNNRTGQQVWSADWGYPGDFDYREFHKKAGTSGLQYWRVTGAKTDLAHKDYYHPEWAAYKVEQHAEHFAHLVGDLLREYYNETGEPGFISSNYDTELFGHWWFEGVAWLGKVLRHLAQNPDVELTTASEYITKHPPQEVLHIPESSWGAGGNHFTWNNGETSWMWQPIHEAENRMERAANQYTNPTEQQATVLNQAARELLLLQSSDWPFLVTTGQAREYAIQRFSQHLERFNKLMESIERHQPDVNLANEFYELDKVFPDIDYRWFATQ
;
A
#
# COMPACT_ATOMS: atom_id res chain seq x y z
N GLU A 1 -13.81 36.62 17.33
CA GLU A 1 -14.44 37.31 16.17
C GLU A 1 -14.54 36.37 14.99
N GLN A 2 -15.78 36.15 14.55
CA GLN A 2 -16.29 35.67 13.25
C GLN A 2 -15.73 34.39 12.61
N ASP A 3 -16.27 33.28 13.12
CA ASP A 3 -16.95 32.18 12.40
C ASP A 3 -16.90 32.20 10.85
N ALA A 4 -16.07 31.31 10.29
CA ALA A 4 -15.91 31.06 8.86
C ALA A 4 -16.62 29.77 8.39
N THR A 5 -17.72 29.37 9.05
CA THR A 5 -18.49 28.16 8.68
C THR A 5 -19.97 28.40 8.46
N SER A 6 -20.32 29.46 7.70
CA SER A 6 -21.70 29.71 7.28
C SER A 6 -21.95 29.27 5.83
N PRO A 7 -22.87 28.32 5.56
CA PRO A 7 -23.28 27.92 4.20
C PRO A 7 -23.88 29.05 3.35
N ASN A 8 -24.24 30.17 3.97
CA ASN A 8 -24.98 31.27 3.32
C ASN A 8 -24.12 32.17 2.43
N LYS A 9 -22.79 32.11 2.48
CA LYS A 9 -21.94 32.85 1.50
C LYS A 9 -21.88 32.18 0.13
N HIS A 10 -22.38 30.94 0.00
CA HIS A 10 -22.39 30.24 -1.29
C HIS A 10 -23.59 30.62 -2.15
N SER A 11 -24.75 30.99 -1.59
CA SER A 11 -25.91 31.35 -2.43
C SER A 11 -25.65 32.61 -3.26
N SER A 12 -24.86 33.56 -2.75
CA SER A 12 -24.56 34.82 -3.46
C SER A 12 -23.51 34.69 -4.56
N ALA A 13 -22.72 33.60 -4.59
CA ALA A 13 -21.79 33.31 -5.68
C ALA A 13 -22.40 32.41 -6.77
N ILE A 14 -23.51 31.73 -6.46
CA ILE A 14 -24.27 30.87 -7.38
C ILE A 14 -25.13 31.71 -8.36
N GLU A 15 -25.43 32.96 -8.02
CA GLU A 15 -26.29 33.83 -8.84
C GLU A 15 -25.58 34.50 -10.04
N SER A 16 -24.25 34.41 -10.18
CA SER A 16 -23.51 35.10 -11.24
C SER A 16 -22.82 34.20 -12.27
N THR A 17 -22.92 32.86 -12.18
CA THR A 17 -22.45 32.00 -13.27
C THR A 17 -23.51 31.94 -14.37
N ALA A 18 -23.24 32.56 -15.52
CA ALA A 18 -24.09 32.45 -16.72
C ALA A 18 -24.21 31.01 -17.26
N ASP A 19 -23.40 30.08 -16.74
CA ASP A 19 -23.34 28.68 -17.14
C ASP A 19 -24.29 27.80 -16.30
N ALA A 20 -25.39 27.37 -16.90
CA ALA A 20 -26.41 26.56 -16.25
C ALA A 20 -25.89 25.16 -15.86
N HIS A 21 -24.96 24.59 -16.62
CA HIS A 21 -24.43 23.25 -16.35
C HIS A 21 -23.44 23.27 -15.17
N LEU A 22 -22.62 24.32 -15.09
CA LEU A 22 -21.73 24.51 -13.94
C LEU A 22 -22.52 24.69 -12.63
N LYS A 23 -23.65 25.41 -12.68
CA LYS A 23 -24.57 25.51 -11.54
C LYS A 23 -25.12 24.15 -11.12
N TYR A 24 -25.59 23.35 -12.08
CA TYR A 24 -26.05 21.99 -11.83
C TYR A 24 -24.96 21.13 -11.15
N LEU A 25 -23.73 21.16 -11.67
CA LEU A 25 -22.63 20.39 -11.09
C LEU A 25 -22.24 20.86 -9.68
N ALA A 26 -22.32 22.16 -9.40
CA ALA A 26 -22.07 22.68 -8.06
C ALA A 26 -23.12 22.19 -7.05
N GLU A 27 -24.41 22.20 -7.44
CA GLU A 27 -25.49 21.63 -6.64
C GLU A 27 -25.34 20.12 -6.45
N TRP A 28 -24.95 19.40 -7.52
CA TRP A 28 -24.67 17.97 -7.46
C TRP A 28 -23.53 17.64 -6.47
N TYR A 29 -22.41 18.38 -6.53
CA TYR A 29 -21.30 18.20 -5.59
C TYR A 29 -21.69 18.50 -4.16
N LYS A 30 -22.46 19.56 -3.94
CA LYS A 30 -22.97 19.90 -2.60
C LYS A 30 -23.76 18.74 -2.04
N ASN A 31 -24.74 18.22 -2.79
CA ASN A 31 -25.55 17.09 -2.36
C ASN A 31 -24.71 15.83 -2.11
N TRP A 32 -23.74 15.56 -2.99
CA TRP A 32 -22.81 14.44 -2.86
C TRP A 32 -22.02 14.50 -1.55
N TYR A 33 -21.35 15.62 -1.26
CA TYR A 33 -20.55 15.76 -0.03
C TYR A 33 -21.41 15.86 1.23
N GLU A 34 -22.61 16.44 1.16
CA GLU A 34 -23.58 16.41 2.26
C GLU A 34 -23.99 14.97 2.60
N SER A 35 -24.19 14.12 1.59
CA SER A 35 -24.50 12.70 1.80
C SER A 35 -23.34 11.94 2.44
N ILE A 36 -22.09 12.20 2.01
CA ILE A 36 -20.87 11.60 2.61
C ILE A 36 -20.73 12.06 4.06
N LYS A 37 -20.88 13.36 4.32
CA LYS A 37 -20.82 13.93 5.67
C LYS A 37 -21.92 13.33 6.56
N HIS A 38 -23.13 13.14 6.04
CA HIS A 38 -24.20 12.50 6.77
C HIS A 38 -23.87 11.04 7.10
N ALA A 39 -23.36 10.27 6.13
CA ALA A 39 -22.94 8.89 6.36
C ALA A 39 -21.82 8.81 7.42
N PHE A 40 -20.79 9.65 7.32
CA PHE A 40 -19.71 9.70 8.29
C PHE A 40 -20.20 10.00 9.71
N ASN A 41 -21.08 11.01 9.87
CA ASN A 41 -21.56 11.41 11.20
C ASN A 41 -22.59 10.44 11.78
N HIS A 42 -23.55 9.96 10.98
CA HIS A 42 -24.73 9.26 11.48
C HIS A 42 -24.71 7.76 11.21
N ARG A 43 -24.29 7.32 10.01
CA ARG A 43 -24.24 5.89 9.68
C ARG A 43 -23.06 5.20 10.35
N PHE A 44 -21.89 5.84 10.31
CA PHE A 44 -20.65 5.26 10.83
C PHE A 44 -20.24 5.80 12.20
N GLY A 45 -20.96 6.78 12.77
CA GLY A 45 -20.63 7.35 14.07
C GLY A 45 -19.21 7.92 14.15
N ARG A 46 -18.65 8.36 13.01
CA ARG A 46 -17.25 8.78 12.82
C ARG A 46 -16.20 7.69 13.04
N ASP A 47 -16.60 6.42 13.12
CA ASP A 47 -15.73 5.26 13.28
C ASP A 47 -15.68 4.42 11.99
N ILE A 48 -14.83 4.86 11.05
CA ILE A 48 -14.61 4.16 9.78
C ILE A 48 -14.01 2.77 10.03
N ILE A 49 -13.07 2.66 10.98
CA ILE A 49 -12.42 1.39 11.34
C ILE A 49 -13.44 0.41 11.91
N GLY A 50 -14.35 0.87 12.77
CA GLY A 50 -15.46 0.08 13.29
C GLY A 50 -16.38 -0.45 12.19
N ALA A 51 -16.67 0.35 11.17
CA ALA A 51 -17.46 -0.07 10.02
C ALA A 51 -16.76 -1.19 9.20
N PHE A 52 -15.47 -1.06 8.94
CA PHE A 52 -14.69 -2.12 8.28
C PHE A 52 -14.57 -3.38 9.16
N ARG A 53 -14.40 -3.21 10.46
CA ARG A 53 -14.41 -4.33 11.43
C ARG A 53 -15.73 -5.08 11.38
N GLN A 54 -16.86 -4.38 11.30
CA GLN A 54 -18.17 -5.01 11.18
C GLN A 54 -18.25 -5.87 9.90
N LEU A 55 -17.89 -5.31 8.74
CA LEU A 55 -17.89 -6.05 7.47
C LEU A 55 -16.99 -7.30 7.51
N GLN A 56 -15.82 -7.18 8.14
CA GLN A 56 -14.92 -8.31 8.31
C GLN A 56 -15.49 -9.38 9.26
N ASN A 57 -16.21 -8.98 10.31
CA ASN A 57 -16.84 -9.92 11.24
C ASN A 57 -18.05 -10.62 10.64
N GLU A 58 -18.75 -9.95 9.72
CA GLU A 58 -19.87 -10.51 8.95
C GLU A 58 -19.38 -11.39 7.78
N GLY A 59 -18.08 -11.46 7.51
CA GLY A 59 -17.48 -12.31 6.48
C GLY A 59 -17.54 -11.73 5.06
N PHE A 60 -17.91 -10.44 4.89
CA PHE A 60 -17.96 -9.81 3.57
C PHE A 60 -16.59 -9.45 3.02
N ILE A 61 -15.63 -9.16 3.89
CA ILE A 61 -14.26 -8.79 3.53
C ILE A 61 -13.25 -9.45 4.46
N GLU A 62 -12.02 -9.56 4.00
CA GLU A 62 -10.85 -9.81 4.83
C GLU A 62 -9.98 -8.56 4.86
N ILE A 63 -9.47 -8.20 6.03
CA ILE A 63 -8.53 -7.10 6.21
C ILE A 63 -7.18 -7.72 6.58
N THR A 64 -6.17 -7.45 5.77
CA THR A 64 -4.77 -7.80 6.06
C THR A 64 -4.09 -6.68 6.84
N THR A 65 -2.96 -7.01 7.50
CA THR A 65 -2.09 -5.99 8.11
C THR A 65 -0.96 -5.58 7.15
N SER A 66 -0.08 -4.68 7.58
CA SER A 66 1.21 -4.38 6.93
C SER A 66 2.29 -4.16 7.99
N ALA A 67 3.50 -3.81 7.57
CA ALA A 67 4.50 -3.24 8.48
C ALA A 67 3.95 -1.94 9.09
N ALA A 68 4.26 -1.68 10.36
CA ALA A 68 3.67 -0.61 11.15
C ALA A 68 3.61 0.76 10.46
N THR A 69 4.71 1.18 9.83
CA THR A 69 4.82 2.47 9.13
C THR A 69 5.09 2.28 7.64
N HIS A 70 4.72 1.12 7.10
CA HIS A 70 5.01 0.75 5.72
C HIS A 70 6.53 0.83 5.41
N GLY A 71 7.38 0.45 6.38
CA GLY A 71 8.83 0.52 6.19
C GLY A 71 9.33 -0.47 5.14
N TYR A 72 10.31 -0.07 4.32
CA TYR A 72 10.80 -0.90 3.21
C TYR A 72 11.68 -2.06 3.71
N LEU A 73 11.02 -3.14 4.13
CA LEU A 73 11.62 -4.24 4.92
C LEU A 73 12.89 -4.85 4.32
N PRO A 74 13.03 -5.06 2.99
CA PRO A 74 14.26 -5.62 2.43
C PRO A 74 15.53 -4.82 2.75
N LEU A 75 15.43 -3.49 2.86
CA LEU A 75 16.59 -2.60 3.05
C LEU A 75 16.85 -2.22 4.52
N LEU A 76 16.04 -2.71 5.46
CA LEU A 76 16.30 -2.52 6.89
C LEU A 76 17.55 -3.31 7.30
N GLY A 77 18.47 -2.63 7.99
CA GLY A 77 19.79 -3.15 8.33
C GLY A 77 19.77 -4.12 9.50
N ARG A 78 18.70 -4.14 10.30
CA ARG A 78 18.55 -5.03 11.47
C ARG A 78 17.33 -5.94 11.36
N ASP A 79 17.51 -7.19 11.74
CA ASP A 79 16.44 -8.18 11.84
C ASP A 79 15.44 -7.81 12.94
N SER A 80 15.93 -7.18 14.02
CA SER A 80 15.10 -6.63 15.10
C SER A 80 14.17 -5.50 14.61
N SER A 81 14.62 -4.64 13.67
CA SER A 81 13.77 -3.63 13.03
C SER A 81 12.63 -4.24 12.22
N ILE A 82 12.91 -5.28 11.43
CA ILE A 82 11.88 -6.00 10.66
C ILE A 82 10.84 -6.59 11.62
N ARG A 83 11.30 -7.23 12.70
CA ARG A 83 10.42 -7.78 13.72
C ARG A 83 9.58 -6.71 14.40
N ALA A 84 10.18 -5.58 14.77
CA ALA A 84 9.47 -4.46 15.41
C ALA A 84 8.40 -3.87 14.50
N GLN A 85 8.69 -3.71 13.20
CA GLN A 85 7.72 -3.30 12.19
C GLN A 85 6.53 -4.26 12.10
N LEU A 86 6.77 -5.57 12.09
CA LEU A 86 5.72 -6.59 12.06
C LEU A 86 4.88 -6.59 13.35
N LYS A 87 5.54 -6.61 14.51
CA LYS A 87 4.86 -6.63 15.82
C LYS A 87 4.00 -5.41 16.06
N ALA A 88 4.50 -4.21 15.74
CA ALA A 88 3.72 -2.98 15.88
C ALA A 88 2.52 -2.94 14.92
N GLY A 89 2.67 -3.49 13.70
CA GLY A 89 1.56 -3.65 12.74
C GLY A 89 0.49 -4.64 13.23
N ILE A 90 0.91 -5.80 13.74
CA ILE A 90 0.01 -6.82 14.31
C ILE A 90 -0.71 -6.31 15.56
N ALA A 91 0.00 -5.67 16.49
CA ALA A 91 -0.58 -5.07 17.70
C ALA A 91 -1.64 -4.03 17.35
N SER A 92 -1.36 -3.17 16.35
CA SER A 92 -2.32 -2.18 15.86
C SER A 92 -3.55 -2.83 15.23
N TYR A 93 -3.34 -3.85 14.40
CA TYR A 93 -4.44 -4.62 13.81
C TYR A 93 -5.33 -5.23 14.90
N LYS A 94 -4.74 -5.89 15.89
CA LYS A 94 -5.48 -6.52 17.00
C LYS A 94 -6.27 -5.50 17.82
N ARG A 95 -5.67 -4.35 18.13
CA ARG A 95 -6.34 -3.25 18.83
C ARG A 95 -7.54 -2.71 18.06
N MET A 96 -7.42 -2.58 16.73
CA MET A 96 -8.46 -2.00 15.88
C MET A 96 -9.57 -2.99 15.54
N PHE A 97 -9.21 -4.23 15.19
CA PHE A 97 -10.11 -5.25 14.63
C PHE A 97 -10.48 -6.37 15.59
N GLY A 98 -9.80 -6.50 16.74
CA GLY A 98 -10.14 -7.45 17.80
C GLY A 98 -9.76 -8.90 17.51
N LYS A 99 -8.97 -9.17 16.46
CA LYS A 99 -8.49 -10.51 16.06
C LYS A 99 -7.04 -10.43 15.58
N GLU A 100 -6.37 -11.57 15.45
CA GLU A 100 -5.04 -11.65 14.82
C GLU A 100 -5.18 -11.58 13.28
N PRO A 101 -4.27 -10.88 12.58
CA PRO A 101 -4.25 -10.89 11.12
C PRO A 101 -3.69 -12.22 10.59
N THR A 102 -4.29 -12.76 9.54
CA THR A 102 -3.79 -13.95 8.84
C THR A 102 -2.92 -13.57 7.65
N GLY A 103 -3.31 -12.55 6.88
CA GLY A 103 -2.57 -12.04 5.73
C GLY A 103 -1.83 -10.73 6.02
N ILE A 104 -0.79 -10.49 5.22
CA ILE A 104 0.00 -9.25 5.24
C ILE A 104 0.19 -8.70 3.82
N TRP A 105 0.02 -7.38 3.67
CA TRP A 105 0.57 -6.64 2.55
C TRP A 105 2.00 -6.22 2.89
N LEU A 106 2.99 -6.88 2.29
CA LEU A 106 4.38 -6.42 2.42
C LEU A 106 4.49 -5.02 1.81
N PRO A 107 5.14 -4.06 2.50
CA PRO A 107 5.33 -2.74 1.94
C PRO A 107 5.91 -2.81 0.54
N GLU A 108 5.18 -2.27 -0.43
CA GLU A 108 5.56 -2.24 -1.84
C GLU A 108 5.70 -3.61 -2.52
N CYS A 109 5.03 -4.64 -1.98
CA CYS A 109 5.28 -6.04 -2.33
C CYS A 109 6.79 -6.38 -2.29
N ALA A 110 7.55 -5.67 -1.48
CA ALA A 110 9.00 -5.76 -1.47
C ALA A 110 9.43 -6.98 -0.67
N TYR A 111 10.10 -7.91 -1.34
CA TYR A 111 10.52 -9.18 -0.80
C TYR A 111 12.03 -9.37 -1.00
N ARG A 112 12.69 -9.97 0.00
CA ARG A 112 14.04 -10.53 -0.15
C ARG A 112 14.11 -11.96 0.39
N PRO A 113 14.77 -12.89 -0.32
CA PRO A 113 15.13 -14.19 0.22
C PRO A 113 16.30 -14.06 1.22
N ALA A 114 16.70 -15.18 1.82
CA ALA A 114 17.89 -15.23 2.65
C ALA A 114 19.15 -14.91 1.83
N TYR A 115 20.11 -14.25 2.47
CA TYR A 115 21.39 -13.92 1.86
C TYR A 115 22.50 -13.91 2.92
N ILE A 116 23.75 -13.96 2.46
CA ILE A 116 24.93 -13.83 3.32
C ILE A 116 25.33 -12.35 3.31
N ALA A 117 25.31 -11.71 4.48
CA ALA A 117 25.74 -10.33 4.63
C ALA A 117 27.27 -10.19 4.53
N ASP A 118 27.76 -8.95 4.40
CA ASP A 118 29.19 -8.66 4.23
C ASP A 118 30.07 -9.16 5.39
N ASP A 119 29.48 -9.30 6.59
CA ASP A 119 30.14 -9.84 7.79
C ASP A 119 30.09 -11.38 7.88
N GLY A 120 29.56 -12.05 6.86
CA GLY A 120 29.41 -13.50 6.78
C GLY A 120 28.19 -14.05 7.51
N THR A 121 27.38 -13.21 8.16
CA THR A 121 26.15 -13.67 8.81
C THR A 121 25.08 -14.01 7.79
N VAL A 122 24.33 -15.08 8.05
CA VAL A 122 23.16 -15.43 7.24
C VAL A 122 21.98 -14.61 7.72
N ARG A 123 21.48 -13.72 6.87
CA ARG A 123 20.22 -13.03 7.10
C ARG A 123 19.07 -13.86 6.53
N PRO A 124 18.06 -14.24 7.32
CA PRO A 124 16.94 -15.02 6.84
C PRO A 124 16.06 -14.20 5.88
N GLY A 125 15.32 -14.89 5.03
CA GLY A 125 14.33 -14.28 4.13
C GLY A 125 13.11 -13.76 4.90
N LEU A 126 12.37 -12.84 4.29
CA LEU A 126 11.23 -12.20 4.96
C LEU A 126 10.15 -13.20 5.40
N GLU A 127 9.95 -14.28 4.65
CA GLU A 127 9.02 -15.37 4.96
C GLU A 127 9.28 -16.00 6.33
N THR A 128 10.53 -16.00 6.81
CA THR A 128 10.88 -16.52 8.13
C THR A 128 10.32 -15.64 9.25
N PHE A 129 10.39 -14.32 9.08
CA PHE A 129 9.81 -13.37 10.05
C PHE A 129 8.28 -13.40 10.03
N LEU A 130 7.68 -13.54 8.83
CA LEU A 130 6.23 -13.70 8.69
C LEU A 130 5.73 -14.96 9.39
N ALA A 131 6.41 -16.10 9.20
CA ALA A 131 6.06 -17.36 9.84
C ALA A 131 6.15 -17.28 11.37
N ALA A 132 7.20 -16.62 11.90
CA ALA A 132 7.39 -16.44 13.34
C ALA A 132 6.26 -15.64 14.01
N GLU A 133 5.64 -14.71 13.27
CA GLU A 133 4.50 -13.92 13.73
C GLU A 133 3.14 -14.51 13.28
N ASN A 134 3.13 -15.77 12.83
CA ASN A 134 1.95 -16.53 12.40
C ASN A 134 1.17 -15.94 11.21
N LEU A 135 1.81 -15.10 10.39
CA LEU A 135 1.25 -14.61 9.13
C LEU A 135 1.36 -15.69 8.05
N LYS A 136 0.27 -15.95 7.33
CA LYS A 136 0.13 -17.11 6.43
C LYS A 136 0.14 -16.79 4.95
N VAL A 137 -0.17 -15.56 4.56
CA VAL A 137 -0.22 -15.18 3.14
C VAL A 137 0.24 -13.75 2.92
N PHE A 138 1.00 -13.54 1.85
CA PHE A 138 1.32 -12.21 1.32
C PHE A 138 1.19 -12.17 -0.21
N PHE A 139 1.37 -10.98 -0.78
CA PHE A 139 1.18 -10.72 -2.22
C PHE A 139 2.48 -10.31 -2.88
N SER A 140 2.65 -10.66 -4.16
CA SER A 140 3.81 -10.30 -4.97
C SER A 140 3.42 -9.84 -6.37
N GLU A 141 4.35 -9.21 -7.08
CA GLU A 141 4.17 -8.87 -8.50
C GLU A 141 4.25 -10.13 -9.39
N THR A 142 3.71 -10.02 -10.60
CA THR A 142 3.65 -11.07 -11.62
C THR A 142 5.03 -11.65 -11.93
N HIS A 143 6.04 -10.80 -12.20
CA HIS A 143 7.38 -11.26 -12.60
C HIS A 143 8.10 -12.02 -11.48
N THR A 144 7.75 -11.72 -10.24
CA THR A 144 8.22 -12.43 -9.04
C THR A 144 7.77 -13.90 -9.04
N ILE A 145 6.57 -14.18 -9.58
CA ILE A 145 6.02 -15.54 -9.70
C ILE A 145 6.45 -16.22 -10.99
N THR A 146 6.15 -15.61 -12.15
CA THR A 146 6.29 -16.23 -13.47
C THR A 146 7.71 -16.15 -14.03
N GLY A 147 8.61 -15.41 -13.38
CA GLY A 147 9.83 -14.93 -14.03
C GLY A 147 9.51 -14.03 -15.22
N GLY A 148 10.52 -13.75 -16.04
CA GLY A 148 10.44 -12.83 -17.16
C GLY A 148 10.71 -11.38 -16.77
N GLN A 149 10.38 -10.46 -17.68
CA GLN A 149 10.51 -9.02 -17.43
C GLN A 149 9.40 -8.55 -16.46
N PRO A 150 9.69 -7.54 -15.63
CA PRO A 150 8.66 -6.80 -14.91
C PRO A 150 7.54 -6.33 -15.86
N VAL A 151 6.32 -6.23 -15.35
CA VAL A 151 5.11 -5.79 -16.09
C VAL A 151 4.47 -4.60 -15.39
N GLY A 152 3.73 -3.76 -16.11
CA GLY A 152 3.01 -2.63 -15.52
C GLY A 152 3.94 -1.59 -14.89
N VAL A 153 3.64 -1.14 -13.66
CA VAL A 153 4.47 -0.14 -12.94
C VAL A 153 5.90 -0.65 -12.76
N ALA A 154 6.07 -1.96 -12.56
CA ALA A 154 7.38 -2.57 -12.45
C ALA A 154 8.15 -2.58 -13.78
N ALA A 155 7.49 -2.69 -14.93
CA ALA A 155 8.10 -2.43 -16.26
C ALA A 155 8.35 -0.93 -16.51
N GLY A 156 7.79 -0.10 -15.62
CA GLY A 156 7.69 1.34 -15.74
C GLY A 156 6.80 1.80 -16.88
N ASP A 157 5.84 1.01 -17.34
CA ASP A 157 4.82 1.51 -18.26
C ASP A 157 4.24 2.83 -17.70
N VAL A 158 3.94 3.82 -18.55
CA VAL A 158 3.32 5.07 -18.08
C VAL A 158 1.95 4.70 -17.55
N ILE A 159 1.83 4.61 -16.23
CA ILE A 159 0.69 4.03 -15.54
C ILE A 159 0.27 4.97 -14.42
N GLY A 160 -0.98 5.42 -14.51
CA GLY A 160 -1.63 6.23 -13.48
C GLY A 160 -0.82 7.46 -13.02
N PRO A 161 -1.01 7.92 -11.78
CA PRO A 161 -0.39 9.14 -11.26
C PRO A 161 1.11 9.04 -10.98
N TYR A 162 1.70 7.85 -11.16
CA TYR A 162 3.10 7.56 -10.85
C TYR A 162 4.02 7.55 -12.09
N GLY A 163 3.49 7.89 -13.27
CA GLY A 163 4.26 7.95 -14.53
C GLY A 163 5.42 8.95 -14.55
N ASP A 164 5.55 9.82 -13.55
CA ASP A 164 6.61 10.84 -13.47
C ASP A 164 8.01 10.27 -13.18
N ILE A 165 8.13 9.06 -12.61
CA ILE A 165 9.44 8.43 -12.31
C ILE A 165 10.26 8.24 -13.61
N LYS A 166 9.64 7.74 -14.69
CA LYS A 166 10.33 7.56 -15.98
C LYS A 166 10.68 8.87 -16.67
N ARG A 167 9.94 9.95 -16.42
CA ARG A 167 10.27 11.28 -17.00
C ARG A 167 11.56 11.83 -16.41
N ARG A 168 11.91 11.45 -15.18
CA ARG A 168 13.10 11.95 -14.46
C ARG A 168 14.30 11.01 -14.54
N TYR A 169 14.07 9.69 -14.66
CA TYR A 169 15.13 8.68 -14.56
C TYR A 169 15.18 7.72 -15.75
N VAL A 170 16.40 7.45 -16.22
CA VAL A 170 16.70 6.22 -16.97
C VAL A 170 16.85 5.10 -15.94
N ILE A 171 15.80 4.32 -15.75
CA ILE A 171 15.83 3.15 -14.87
C ILE A 171 16.79 2.14 -15.51
N PRO A 172 17.90 1.77 -14.85
CA PRO A 172 18.80 0.76 -15.40
C PRO A 172 18.01 -0.53 -15.54
N ALA A 173 17.86 -1.03 -16.77
CA ALA A 173 17.46 -2.41 -16.99
C ALA A 173 18.60 -3.25 -16.40
N SER A 174 18.45 -3.74 -15.18
CA SER A 174 19.52 -4.47 -14.53
C SER A 174 19.52 -5.89 -15.10
N PRO A 175 20.48 -6.26 -15.97
CA PRO A 175 20.50 -7.59 -16.60
C PRO A 175 20.66 -8.73 -15.59
N GLN A 176 21.03 -8.42 -14.35
CA GLN A 176 21.12 -9.38 -13.25
C GLN A 176 19.75 -9.85 -12.71
N TYR A 177 18.65 -9.15 -13.01
CA TYR A 177 17.32 -9.45 -12.45
C TYR A 177 16.31 -9.98 -13.48
N VAL A 178 16.74 -10.23 -14.73
CA VAL A 178 15.89 -10.91 -15.71
C VAL A 178 15.85 -12.39 -15.38
N THR A 179 14.93 -12.75 -14.48
CA THR A 179 14.68 -14.15 -14.16
C THR A 179 14.14 -14.83 -15.43
N PRO A 180 14.66 -15.98 -15.85
CA PRO A 180 14.08 -16.72 -16.97
C PRO A 180 12.59 -16.95 -16.73
N LYS A 181 11.78 -16.95 -17.80
CA LYS A 181 10.37 -17.33 -17.67
C LYS A 181 10.30 -18.74 -17.07
N ARG A 182 9.49 -18.88 -16.04
CA ARG A 182 9.25 -20.12 -15.30
C ARG A 182 7.95 -20.74 -15.77
N ASN A 183 7.81 -22.04 -15.58
CA ASN A 183 6.54 -22.74 -15.80
C ASN A 183 5.61 -22.59 -14.58
N THR A 184 5.49 -21.37 -14.08
CA THR A 184 4.66 -20.98 -12.92
C THR A 184 3.64 -19.95 -13.37
N THR A 185 2.56 -19.81 -12.61
CA THR A 185 1.40 -19.04 -13.03
C THR A 185 0.83 -18.23 -11.87
N THR A 186 0.24 -17.07 -12.13
CA THR A 186 -0.44 -16.27 -11.11
C THR A 186 -1.87 -16.75 -10.81
N TYR A 187 -2.28 -17.85 -11.43
CA TYR A 187 -3.59 -18.47 -11.26
C TYR A 187 -3.70 -19.41 -10.04
N LYS A 188 -2.66 -19.50 -9.20
CA LYS A 188 -2.67 -20.27 -7.95
C LYS A 188 -1.67 -19.70 -6.95
N ALA A 189 -1.81 -20.09 -5.69
CA ALA A 189 -0.85 -19.76 -4.63
C ALA A 189 0.30 -20.77 -4.56
N TYR A 190 1.43 -20.33 -4.01
CA TYR A 190 2.62 -21.15 -3.77
C TYR A 190 3.07 -21.01 -2.33
N TYR A 191 3.64 -22.04 -1.74
CA TYR A 191 4.42 -21.89 -0.52
C TYR A 191 5.79 -21.28 -0.84
N VAL A 192 6.28 -20.35 -0.03
CA VAL A 192 7.62 -19.77 -0.21
C VAL A 192 8.67 -20.70 0.39
N SER A 193 9.73 -20.97 -0.38
CA SER A 193 10.82 -21.82 0.08
C SER A 193 11.57 -21.22 1.29
N GLU A 194 12.02 -22.07 2.21
CA GLU A 194 12.91 -21.66 3.30
C GLU A 194 14.33 -21.51 2.79
N THR A 195 14.63 -20.35 2.20
CA THR A 195 15.88 -20.08 1.48
C THR A 195 17.15 -20.23 2.35
N VAL A 196 17.04 -20.16 3.68
CA VAL A 196 18.14 -20.47 4.63
C VAL A 196 18.65 -21.92 4.49
N LYS A 197 17.80 -22.85 4.06
CA LYS A 197 18.13 -24.28 3.92
C LYS A 197 18.72 -24.66 2.55
N GLY A 198 18.94 -23.67 1.67
CA GLY A 198 19.53 -23.85 0.34
C GLY A 198 18.55 -23.53 -0.79
N ALA A 199 19.10 -23.19 -1.96
CA ALA A 199 18.33 -22.68 -3.11
C ALA A 199 17.34 -23.70 -3.71
N ASP A 200 17.60 -25.00 -3.56
CA ASP A 200 16.81 -26.11 -4.13
C ASP A 200 15.96 -26.85 -3.08
N THR A 201 15.70 -26.25 -1.92
CA THR A 201 14.92 -26.89 -0.86
C THR A 201 13.45 -27.06 -1.26
N SER A 202 12.89 -28.24 -0.97
CA SER A 202 11.43 -28.48 -1.01
C SER A 202 10.74 -28.07 0.30
N GLN A 203 11.50 -27.58 1.29
CA GLN A 203 10.94 -27.10 2.56
C GLN A 203 10.45 -25.67 2.44
N HIS A 204 9.35 -25.37 3.12
CA HIS A 204 8.71 -24.07 3.12
C HIS A 204 8.38 -23.59 4.53
N SER A 205 8.33 -22.27 4.71
CA SER A 205 8.06 -21.62 6.00
C SER A 205 6.61 -21.75 6.46
N GLY A 206 5.75 -22.30 5.58
CA GLY A 206 4.30 -22.35 5.78
C GLY A 206 3.61 -21.03 5.43
N VAL A 207 4.34 -20.08 4.84
CA VAL A 207 3.82 -18.83 4.31
C VAL A 207 3.56 -18.99 2.81
N ALA A 208 2.33 -18.69 2.40
CA ALA A 208 1.91 -18.67 1.01
C ALA A 208 2.16 -17.29 0.37
N VAL A 209 2.35 -17.30 -0.95
CA VAL A 209 2.42 -16.11 -1.79
C VAL A 209 1.35 -16.18 -2.87
N ILE A 210 0.73 -15.03 -3.13
CA ILE A 210 -0.24 -14.83 -4.20
C ILE A 210 0.31 -13.80 -5.19
N GLY A 211 0.43 -14.18 -6.45
CA GLY A 211 0.84 -13.28 -7.52
C GLY A 211 -0.30 -12.40 -8.01
N ARG A 212 -0.03 -11.12 -8.22
CA ARG A 212 -0.93 -10.22 -8.94
C ARG A 212 -1.20 -10.73 -10.36
N ASN A 213 -2.44 -10.66 -10.83
CA ASN A 213 -2.77 -10.96 -12.22
C ASN A 213 -2.48 -9.75 -13.12
N ASN A 214 -1.58 -9.94 -14.09
CA ASN A 214 -1.17 -8.87 -15.00
C ASN A 214 -2.31 -8.37 -15.89
N ARG A 215 -3.19 -9.26 -16.39
CA ARG A 215 -4.23 -8.90 -17.36
C ARG A 215 -5.28 -8.01 -16.72
N THR A 216 -5.79 -8.40 -15.55
CA THR A 216 -6.74 -7.56 -14.79
C THR A 216 -6.08 -6.30 -14.25
N GLY A 217 -4.81 -6.37 -13.86
CA GLY A 217 -4.00 -5.22 -13.46
C GLY A 217 -3.94 -4.16 -14.56
N GLN A 218 -3.48 -4.54 -15.75
CA GLN A 218 -3.34 -3.63 -16.90
C GLN A 218 -4.68 -3.05 -17.36
N GLN A 219 -5.77 -3.82 -17.31
CA GLN A 219 -7.11 -3.39 -17.71
C GLN A 219 -7.65 -2.21 -16.90
N VAL A 220 -7.17 -2.03 -15.68
CA VAL A 220 -7.55 -0.89 -14.83
C VAL A 220 -6.45 0.17 -14.79
N TRP A 221 -5.17 -0.23 -14.73
CA TRP A 221 -4.06 0.72 -14.52
C TRP A 221 -3.43 1.32 -15.77
N SER A 222 -3.66 0.75 -16.96
CA SER A 222 -3.07 1.28 -18.19
C SER A 222 -3.50 2.74 -18.43
N ALA A 223 -2.54 3.65 -18.64
CA ALA A 223 -2.86 5.03 -18.99
C ALA A 223 -3.42 5.17 -20.41
N ASP A 224 -3.14 4.20 -21.28
CA ASP A 224 -3.53 4.25 -22.70
C ASP A 224 -4.92 3.65 -22.95
N TRP A 225 -5.31 2.63 -22.18
CA TRP A 225 -6.53 1.85 -22.43
C TRP A 225 -7.24 1.37 -21.17
N GLY A 226 -6.75 1.74 -19.98
CA GLY A 226 -7.43 1.42 -18.72
C GLY A 226 -8.71 2.22 -18.55
N TYR A 227 -9.70 1.65 -17.85
CA TYR A 227 -11.00 2.30 -17.65
C TYR A 227 -10.94 3.74 -17.13
N PRO A 228 -10.05 4.10 -16.16
CA PRO A 228 -9.99 5.47 -15.64
C PRO A 228 -9.71 6.55 -16.68
N GLY A 229 -9.16 6.19 -17.84
CA GLY A 229 -8.88 7.11 -18.94
C GLY A 229 -10.07 7.41 -19.86
N ASP A 230 -11.25 6.82 -19.63
CA ASP A 230 -12.44 7.07 -20.45
C ASP A 230 -12.83 8.55 -20.43
N PHE A 231 -13.23 9.06 -21.60
CA PHE A 231 -13.43 10.49 -21.83
C PHE A 231 -14.65 11.06 -21.10
N ASP A 232 -15.55 10.22 -20.60
CA ASP A 232 -16.72 10.62 -19.83
C ASP A 232 -16.49 10.62 -18.31
N TYR A 233 -15.36 10.07 -17.85
CA TYR A 233 -14.99 10.10 -16.42
C TYR A 233 -14.42 11.44 -15.99
N ARG A 234 -14.51 11.71 -14.68
CA ARG A 234 -14.07 12.97 -14.08
C ARG A 234 -12.56 13.20 -14.25
N GLU A 235 -12.19 14.37 -14.75
CA GLU A 235 -10.79 14.82 -14.86
C GLU A 235 -10.24 15.17 -13.46
N PHE A 236 -9.22 14.42 -13.03
CA PHE A 236 -8.61 14.60 -11.71
C PHE A 236 -7.81 15.91 -11.60
N HIS A 237 -7.11 16.29 -12.67
CA HIS A 237 -6.10 17.35 -12.64
C HIS A 237 -6.69 18.77 -12.77
N LYS A 238 -7.89 18.91 -13.34
CA LYS A 238 -8.55 20.20 -13.53
C LYS A 238 -9.42 20.54 -12.32
N LYS A 239 -9.01 21.56 -11.56
CA LYS A 239 -9.68 22.00 -10.32
C LYS A 239 -10.13 23.45 -10.46
N ALA A 240 -11.29 23.77 -9.90
CA ALA A 240 -11.75 25.14 -9.75
C ALA A 240 -10.84 25.87 -8.77
N GLY A 241 -10.33 27.05 -9.15
CA GLY A 241 -9.31 27.76 -8.37
C GLY A 241 -9.75 28.18 -6.96
N THR A 242 -11.05 28.34 -6.72
CA THR A 242 -11.58 28.78 -5.42
C THR A 242 -11.95 27.61 -4.50
N SER A 243 -12.68 26.62 -5.01
CA SER A 243 -13.20 25.50 -4.20
C SER A 243 -12.36 24.24 -4.27
N GLY A 244 -11.47 24.11 -5.25
CA GLY A 244 -10.74 22.87 -5.54
C GLY A 244 -11.60 21.77 -6.19
N LEU A 245 -12.90 22.02 -6.43
CA LEU A 245 -13.82 21.04 -7.04
C LEU A 245 -13.50 20.80 -8.52
N GLN A 246 -13.76 19.58 -8.99
CA GLN A 246 -13.36 19.10 -10.31
C GLN A 246 -14.59 18.95 -11.22
N TYR A 247 -14.92 19.99 -11.99
CA TYR A 247 -16.17 20.07 -12.77
C TYR A 247 -16.06 19.51 -14.20
N TRP A 248 -14.94 18.90 -14.57
CA TRP A 248 -14.64 18.54 -15.95
C TRP A 248 -14.47 17.05 -16.11
N ARG A 249 -14.67 16.57 -17.34
CA ARG A 249 -14.39 15.18 -17.74
C ARG A 249 -13.06 15.09 -18.48
N VAL A 250 -12.50 13.89 -18.56
CA VAL A 250 -11.23 13.62 -19.25
C VAL A 250 -11.27 14.11 -20.69
N THR A 251 -12.41 14.05 -21.39
CA THR A 251 -12.67 14.62 -22.73
C THR A 251 -11.90 13.98 -23.90
N GLY A 252 -10.60 13.71 -23.71
CA GLY A 252 -9.70 13.16 -24.70
C GLY A 252 -8.29 13.02 -24.14
N ALA A 253 -7.55 12.02 -24.63
CA ALA A 253 -6.22 11.64 -24.10
C ALA A 253 -5.15 12.74 -24.24
N LYS A 254 -5.27 13.65 -25.22
CA LYS A 254 -4.30 14.73 -25.49
C LYS A 254 -4.93 16.12 -25.45
N THR A 255 -6.14 16.21 -24.89
CA THR A 255 -6.84 17.49 -24.77
C THR A 255 -6.19 18.30 -23.65
N ASP A 256 -5.79 19.54 -23.95
CA ASP A 256 -5.26 20.45 -22.94
C ASP A 256 -6.30 20.77 -21.86
N LEU A 257 -5.85 21.04 -20.63
CA LEU A 257 -6.74 21.30 -19.50
C LEU A 257 -7.73 22.44 -19.78
N ALA A 258 -7.33 23.49 -20.50
CA ALA A 258 -8.23 24.59 -20.84
C ALA A 258 -9.43 24.13 -21.68
N HIS A 259 -9.26 23.09 -22.49
CA HIS A 259 -10.24 22.59 -23.46
C HIS A 259 -11.03 21.36 -22.96
N LYS A 260 -10.83 20.94 -21.71
CA LYS A 260 -11.64 19.89 -21.09
C LYS A 260 -13.08 20.37 -20.95
N ASP A 261 -14.00 19.53 -21.39
CA ASP A 261 -15.44 19.73 -21.36
C ASP A 261 -16.01 19.40 -19.97
N TYR A 262 -17.23 19.82 -19.70
CA TYR A 262 -17.85 19.61 -18.40
C TYR A 262 -18.17 18.14 -18.13
N TYR A 263 -18.17 17.80 -16.86
CA TYR A 263 -18.52 16.48 -16.39
C TYR A 263 -20.03 16.23 -16.51
N HIS A 264 -20.40 15.00 -16.85
CA HIS A 264 -21.79 14.55 -16.98
C HIS A 264 -21.97 13.28 -16.13
N PRO A 265 -22.45 13.39 -14.87
CA PRO A 265 -22.57 12.26 -13.96
C PRO A 265 -23.34 11.07 -14.55
N GLU A 266 -24.36 11.36 -15.37
CA GLU A 266 -25.17 10.37 -16.07
C GLU A 266 -24.39 9.59 -17.14
N TRP A 267 -23.53 10.25 -17.92
CA TRP A 267 -22.69 9.58 -18.93
C TRP A 267 -21.66 8.67 -18.27
N ALA A 268 -21.01 9.19 -17.23
CA ALA A 268 -20.09 8.42 -16.42
C ALA A 268 -20.76 7.16 -15.84
N ALA A 269 -21.99 7.28 -15.32
CA ALA A 269 -22.73 6.13 -14.79
C ALA A 269 -22.98 5.02 -15.83
N TYR A 270 -23.28 5.37 -17.09
CA TYR A 270 -23.39 4.39 -18.18
C TYR A 270 -22.06 3.68 -18.46
N LYS A 271 -20.94 4.42 -18.46
CA LYS A 271 -19.60 3.85 -18.64
C LYS A 271 -19.21 2.91 -17.51
N VAL A 272 -19.54 3.25 -16.27
CA VAL A 272 -19.31 2.37 -15.10
C VAL A 272 -19.96 1.01 -15.31
N GLU A 273 -21.20 0.95 -15.82
CA GLU A 273 -21.88 -0.32 -16.11
C GLU A 273 -21.13 -1.13 -17.17
N GLN A 274 -20.83 -0.52 -18.32
CA GLN A 274 -20.13 -1.17 -19.43
C GLN A 274 -18.75 -1.71 -19.01
N HIS A 275 -17.98 -0.91 -18.26
CA HIS A 275 -16.65 -1.31 -17.80
C HIS A 275 -16.70 -2.38 -16.71
N ALA A 276 -17.74 -2.38 -15.87
CA ALA A 276 -17.90 -3.41 -14.85
C ALA A 276 -18.28 -4.76 -15.47
N GLU A 277 -19.21 -4.76 -16.43
CA GLU A 277 -19.59 -5.95 -17.20
C GLU A 277 -18.40 -6.50 -17.98
N HIS A 278 -17.66 -5.63 -18.70
CA HIS A 278 -16.47 -6.04 -19.43
C HIS A 278 -15.42 -6.68 -18.51
N PHE A 279 -15.18 -6.10 -17.33
CA PHE A 279 -14.19 -6.66 -16.40
C PHE A 279 -14.63 -8.02 -15.85
N ALA A 280 -15.92 -8.20 -15.56
CA ALA A 280 -16.44 -9.49 -15.11
C ALA A 280 -16.34 -10.57 -16.20
N HIS A 281 -16.62 -10.23 -17.46
CA HIS A 281 -16.38 -11.13 -18.60
C HIS A 281 -14.90 -11.47 -18.75
N LEU A 282 -14.00 -10.48 -18.67
CA LEU A 282 -12.56 -10.72 -18.70
C LEU A 282 -12.13 -11.73 -17.63
N VAL A 283 -12.58 -11.57 -16.38
CA VAL A 283 -12.26 -12.51 -15.29
C VAL A 283 -12.78 -13.91 -15.60
N GLY A 284 -14.03 -14.04 -16.04
CA GLY A 284 -14.65 -15.32 -16.39
C GLY A 284 -13.92 -16.03 -17.54
N ASP A 285 -13.57 -15.28 -18.59
CA ASP A 285 -12.86 -15.82 -19.74
C ASP A 285 -11.45 -16.29 -19.37
N LEU A 286 -10.71 -15.51 -18.57
CA LEU A 286 -9.38 -15.90 -18.08
C LEU A 286 -9.41 -17.17 -17.22
N LEU A 287 -10.42 -17.33 -16.35
CA LEU A 287 -10.59 -18.53 -15.53
C LEU A 287 -10.99 -19.74 -16.38
N ARG A 288 -11.87 -19.55 -17.37
CA ARG A 288 -12.31 -20.61 -18.29
C ARG A 288 -11.16 -21.08 -19.19
N GLU A 289 -10.37 -20.14 -19.72
CA GLU A 289 -9.16 -20.42 -20.49
C GLU A 289 -8.19 -21.27 -19.66
N TYR A 290 -7.89 -20.85 -18.43
CA TYR A 290 -7.01 -21.59 -17.53
C TYR A 290 -7.53 -23.01 -17.23
N TYR A 291 -8.83 -23.15 -16.95
CA TYR A 291 -9.44 -24.46 -16.70
C TYR A 291 -9.39 -25.35 -17.94
N ASN A 292 -9.65 -24.81 -19.14
CA ASN A 292 -9.59 -25.58 -20.38
C ASN A 292 -8.16 -26.07 -20.70
N GLU A 293 -7.14 -25.29 -20.33
CA GLU A 293 -5.74 -25.65 -20.55
C GLU A 293 -5.21 -26.66 -19.52
N THR A 294 -5.64 -26.56 -18.26
CA THR A 294 -5.03 -27.29 -17.13
C THR A 294 -5.92 -28.38 -16.53
N GLY A 295 -7.23 -28.29 -16.71
CA GLY A 295 -8.22 -29.12 -16.02
C GLY A 295 -8.46 -28.74 -14.55
N GLU A 296 -7.81 -27.69 -14.05
CA GLU A 296 -7.86 -27.26 -12.65
C GLU A 296 -8.49 -25.87 -12.52
N PRO A 297 -9.25 -25.58 -11.44
CA PRO A 297 -9.79 -24.25 -11.21
C PRO A 297 -8.68 -23.23 -10.95
N GLY A 298 -8.78 -22.08 -11.61
CA GLY A 298 -7.85 -20.95 -11.42
C GLY A 298 -8.28 -20.00 -10.30
N PHE A 299 -7.33 -19.21 -9.83
CA PHE A 299 -7.52 -18.16 -8.83
C PHE A 299 -6.92 -16.84 -9.33
N ILE A 300 -7.68 -15.73 -9.32
CA ILE A 300 -7.21 -14.43 -9.79
C ILE A 300 -7.14 -13.44 -8.63
N SER A 301 -5.95 -12.91 -8.36
CA SER A 301 -5.75 -11.76 -7.46
C SER A 301 -5.55 -10.48 -8.26
N SER A 302 -6.43 -9.49 -8.05
CA SER A 302 -6.36 -8.18 -8.69
C SER A 302 -6.09 -7.11 -7.63
N ASN A 303 -4.84 -6.65 -7.55
CA ASN A 303 -4.36 -5.76 -6.50
C ASN A 303 -4.19 -4.33 -7.03
N TYR A 304 -4.72 -3.35 -6.29
CA TYR A 304 -4.72 -1.92 -6.63
C TYR A 304 -4.61 -1.07 -5.37
N ASP A 305 -4.05 0.13 -5.49
CA ASP A 305 -4.11 1.13 -4.43
C ASP A 305 -5.56 1.54 -4.15
N THR A 306 -5.93 1.59 -2.87
CA THR A 306 -7.33 1.88 -2.48
C THR A 306 -7.77 3.27 -2.95
N GLU A 307 -6.87 4.25 -2.93
CA GLU A 307 -7.14 5.62 -3.40
C GLU A 307 -7.41 5.71 -4.91
N LEU A 308 -7.10 4.66 -5.68
CA LEU A 308 -7.55 4.61 -7.07
C LEU A 308 -9.07 4.78 -7.13
N PHE A 309 -9.80 4.12 -6.25
CA PHE A 309 -11.26 4.08 -6.27
C PHE A 309 -11.85 5.25 -5.47
N GLY A 310 -12.40 6.24 -6.19
CA GLY A 310 -13.10 7.39 -5.63
C GLY A 310 -12.27 8.67 -5.55
N HIS A 311 -10.94 8.56 -5.47
CA HIS A 311 -10.04 9.72 -5.46
C HIS A 311 -9.42 9.98 -6.84
N TRP A 312 -8.50 9.12 -7.31
CA TRP A 312 -7.90 9.24 -8.65
C TRP A 312 -8.91 8.98 -9.75
N TRP A 313 -9.59 7.85 -9.67
CA TRP A 313 -10.73 7.50 -10.51
C TRP A 313 -12.01 7.65 -9.71
N PHE A 314 -12.70 8.77 -9.92
CA PHE A 314 -13.86 9.17 -9.11
C PHE A 314 -14.98 8.13 -9.10
N GLU A 315 -15.24 7.52 -10.24
CA GLU A 315 -16.28 6.51 -10.42
C GLU A 315 -15.87 5.11 -9.94
N GLY A 316 -14.62 4.94 -9.53
CA GLY A 316 -14.03 3.64 -9.21
C GLY A 316 -14.75 2.88 -8.09
N VAL A 317 -15.31 3.57 -7.08
CA VAL A 317 -16.10 2.91 -6.02
C VAL A 317 -17.39 2.32 -6.58
N ALA A 318 -18.08 3.07 -7.46
CA ALA A 318 -19.30 2.60 -8.10
C ALA A 318 -19.00 1.42 -9.04
N TRP A 319 -17.89 1.49 -9.78
CA TRP A 319 -17.41 0.41 -10.64
C TRP A 319 -17.12 -0.85 -9.84
N LEU A 320 -16.36 -0.76 -8.75
CA LEU A 320 -16.01 -1.92 -7.92
C LEU A 320 -17.26 -2.62 -7.39
N GLY A 321 -18.25 -1.85 -6.92
CA GLY A 321 -19.53 -2.40 -6.48
C GLY A 321 -20.32 -3.10 -7.60
N LYS A 322 -20.23 -2.64 -8.85
CA LYS A 322 -20.89 -3.32 -9.98
C LYS A 322 -20.12 -4.56 -10.43
N VAL A 323 -18.78 -4.51 -10.46
CA VAL A 323 -17.93 -5.67 -10.74
C VAL A 323 -18.25 -6.82 -9.78
N LEU A 324 -18.31 -6.56 -8.48
CA LEU A 324 -18.63 -7.59 -7.48
C LEU A 324 -20.02 -8.20 -7.71
N ARG A 325 -21.01 -7.42 -8.15
CA ARG A 325 -22.36 -7.94 -8.48
C ARG A 325 -22.35 -8.81 -9.73
N HIS A 326 -21.65 -8.38 -10.79
CA HIS A 326 -21.52 -9.16 -12.02
C HIS A 326 -20.77 -10.47 -11.78
N LEU A 327 -19.66 -10.43 -11.03
CA LEU A 327 -18.91 -11.64 -10.66
C LEU A 327 -19.76 -12.59 -9.80
N ALA A 328 -20.51 -12.08 -8.82
CA ALA A 328 -21.39 -12.91 -7.98
C ALA A 328 -22.56 -13.55 -8.75
N GLN A 329 -22.92 -13.01 -9.92
CA GLN A 329 -23.94 -13.58 -10.80
C GLN A 329 -23.36 -14.56 -11.83
N ASN A 330 -22.04 -14.60 -11.98
CA ASN A 330 -21.38 -15.49 -12.91
C ASN A 330 -21.23 -16.90 -12.28
N PRO A 331 -21.86 -17.95 -12.83
CA PRO A 331 -21.81 -19.30 -12.25
C PRO A 331 -20.41 -19.93 -12.33
N ASP A 332 -19.51 -19.41 -13.17
CA ASP A 332 -18.14 -19.90 -13.32
C ASP A 332 -17.17 -19.26 -12.30
N VAL A 333 -17.64 -18.33 -11.46
CA VAL A 333 -16.79 -17.54 -10.55
C VAL A 333 -17.26 -17.62 -9.10
N GLU A 334 -16.35 -17.98 -8.21
CA GLU A 334 -16.53 -17.86 -6.76
C GLU A 334 -15.70 -16.68 -6.23
N LEU A 335 -16.34 -15.78 -5.48
CA LEU A 335 -15.64 -14.74 -4.72
C LEU A 335 -15.21 -15.31 -3.37
N THR A 336 -13.92 -15.19 -3.05
CA THR A 336 -13.32 -15.68 -1.82
C THR A 336 -12.36 -14.63 -1.24
N THR A 337 -11.98 -14.79 0.02
CA THR A 337 -10.86 -14.04 0.61
C THR A 337 -9.54 -14.81 0.47
N ALA A 338 -8.41 -14.14 0.64
CA ALA A 338 -7.09 -14.73 0.46
C ALA A 338 -6.81 -15.85 1.46
N SER A 339 -7.11 -15.61 2.75
CA SER A 339 -6.90 -16.61 3.81
C SER A 339 -7.86 -17.79 3.69
N GLU A 340 -9.11 -17.54 3.28
CA GLU A 340 -10.07 -18.62 3.03
C GLU A 340 -9.61 -19.49 1.86
N TYR A 341 -9.13 -18.88 0.77
CA TYR A 341 -8.60 -19.58 -0.40
C TYR A 341 -7.43 -20.50 -0.04
N ILE A 342 -6.39 -19.98 0.62
CA ILE A 342 -5.21 -20.80 0.98
C ILE A 342 -5.52 -21.86 2.05
N THR A 343 -6.62 -21.72 2.79
CA THR A 343 -7.06 -22.72 3.77
C THR A 343 -7.85 -23.84 3.10
N LYS A 344 -8.79 -23.51 2.19
CA LYS A 344 -9.57 -24.49 1.42
C LYS A 344 -8.73 -25.19 0.35
N HIS A 345 -7.76 -24.47 -0.23
CA HIS A 345 -6.86 -24.93 -1.28
C HIS A 345 -5.40 -24.67 -0.88
N PRO A 346 -4.85 -25.42 0.10
CA PRO A 346 -3.45 -25.27 0.49
C PRO A 346 -2.51 -25.42 -0.72
N PRO A 347 -1.51 -24.53 -0.89
CA PRO A 347 -0.54 -24.66 -1.97
C PRO A 347 0.12 -26.04 -1.99
N GLN A 348 0.23 -26.64 -3.16
CA GLN A 348 0.87 -27.95 -3.35
C GLN A 348 2.33 -27.82 -3.83
N GLU A 349 2.74 -26.61 -4.21
CA GLU A 349 4.04 -26.32 -4.80
C GLU A 349 4.80 -25.30 -3.96
N VAL A 350 6.11 -25.51 -3.89
CA VAL A 350 7.06 -24.59 -3.25
C VAL A 350 7.74 -23.77 -4.33
N LEU A 351 7.78 -22.45 -4.15
CA LEU A 351 8.39 -21.51 -5.06
C LEU A 351 9.55 -20.77 -4.40
N HIS A 352 10.71 -20.81 -5.06
CA HIS A 352 11.82 -19.93 -4.73
C HIS A 352 11.61 -18.56 -5.38
N ILE A 353 11.34 -17.54 -4.57
CA ILE A 353 11.04 -16.20 -5.04
C ILE A 353 12.31 -15.34 -5.01
N PRO A 354 12.65 -14.62 -6.11
CA PRO A 354 13.78 -13.71 -6.11
C PRO A 354 13.46 -12.42 -5.33
N GLU A 355 14.51 -11.71 -4.97
CA GLU A 355 14.38 -10.36 -4.46
C GLU A 355 13.64 -9.46 -5.47
N SER A 356 12.61 -8.74 -5.01
CA SER A 356 11.73 -7.98 -5.91
C SER A 356 10.90 -6.93 -5.17
N SER A 357 10.24 -6.06 -5.92
CA SER A 357 9.14 -5.21 -5.48
C SER A 357 8.15 -4.99 -6.63
N TRP A 358 7.00 -4.37 -6.35
CA TRP A 358 6.09 -3.90 -7.41
C TRP A 358 6.42 -2.49 -7.95
N GLY A 359 7.51 -1.87 -7.45
CA GLY A 359 7.98 -0.55 -7.87
C GLY A 359 8.75 -0.57 -9.18
N ALA A 360 9.20 0.61 -9.60
CA ALA A 360 9.84 0.80 -10.90
C ALA A 360 11.09 -0.09 -11.08
N GLY A 361 11.13 -0.85 -12.18
CA GLY A 361 12.18 -1.82 -12.46
C GLY A 361 12.02 -3.18 -11.76
N GLY A 362 10.95 -3.37 -10.99
CA GLY A 362 10.67 -4.61 -10.24
C GLY A 362 11.67 -4.92 -9.13
N ASN A 363 12.48 -3.93 -8.75
CA ASN A 363 13.60 -4.01 -7.80
C ASN A 363 13.51 -2.86 -6.77
N HIS A 364 14.62 -2.50 -6.12
CA HIS A 364 14.61 -1.48 -5.05
C HIS A 364 14.84 -0.04 -5.53
N PHE A 365 14.99 0.20 -6.83
CA PHE A 365 15.42 1.49 -7.38
C PHE A 365 14.58 2.67 -6.90
N THR A 366 13.26 2.50 -6.79
CA THR A 366 12.38 3.58 -6.31
C THR A 366 12.75 4.08 -4.91
N TRP A 367 13.27 3.20 -4.04
CA TRP A 367 13.60 3.52 -2.65
C TRP A 367 15.11 3.66 -2.41
N ASN A 368 15.96 3.08 -3.27
CA ASN A 368 17.41 3.20 -3.19
C ASN A 368 18.02 3.57 -4.55
N ASN A 369 18.31 4.85 -4.71
CA ASN A 369 18.97 5.43 -5.89
C ASN A 369 19.80 6.65 -5.48
N GLY A 370 20.44 7.32 -6.45
CA GLY A 370 21.33 8.46 -6.19
C GLY A 370 20.72 9.62 -5.39
N GLU A 371 19.39 9.80 -5.35
CA GLU A 371 18.74 10.84 -4.55
C GLU A 371 18.35 10.40 -3.14
N THR A 372 18.25 9.09 -2.88
CA THR A 372 17.72 8.54 -1.63
C THR A 372 18.72 7.68 -0.87
N SER A 373 19.84 7.27 -1.49
CA SER A 373 20.85 6.42 -0.85
C SER A 373 21.38 7.00 0.47
N TRP A 374 21.44 8.33 0.59
CA TRP A 374 21.90 9.03 1.81
C TRP A 374 20.98 8.81 3.02
N MET A 375 19.71 8.44 2.81
CA MET A 375 18.74 8.23 3.89
C MET A 375 18.99 6.91 4.64
N TRP A 376 19.58 5.90 3.98
CA TRP A 376 19.73 4.56 4.55
C TRP A 376 20.77 4.48 5.65
N GLN A 377 21.89 5.20 5.52
CA GLN A 377 22.93 5.20 6.56
C GLN A 377 22.39 5.71 7.92
N PRO A 378 21.72 6.88 8.00
CA PRO A 378 21.12 7.33 9.26
C PRO A 378 20.06 6.37 9.82
N ILE A 379 19.28 5.71 8.95
CA ILE A 379 18.36 4.64 9.38
C ILE A 379 19.16 3.53 10.06
N HIS A 380 20.17 2.97 9.39
CA HIS A 380 20.95 1.84 9.92
C HIS A 380 21.69 2.18 11.23
N GLU A 381 22.16 3.41 11.37
CA GLU A 381 22.75 3.92 12.62
C GLU A 381 21.71 3.99 13.76
N ALA A 382 20.52 4.51 13.48
CA ALA A 382 19.42 4.57 14.45
C ALA A 382 18.92 3.18 14.85
N GLU A 383 18.80 2.25 13.89
CA GLU A 383 18.44 0.85 14.15
C GLU A 383 19.41 0.18 15.12
N ASN A 384 20.72 0.34 14.88
CA ASN A 384 21.75 -0.23 15.74
C ASN A 384 21.69 0.36 17.15
N ARG A 385 21.48 1.68 17.29
CA ARG A 385 21.32 2.33 18.60
C ARG A 385 20.10 1.81 19.36
N MET A 386 18.96 1.67 18.67
CA MET A 386 17.73 1.15 19.27
C MET A 386 17.87 -0.32 19.68
N GLU A 387 18.45 -1.17 18.84
CA GLU A 387 18.71 -2.58 19.15
C GLU A 387 19.61 -2.74 20.38
N ARG A 388 20.70 -1.98 20.44
CA ARG A 388 21.59 -1.97 21.62
C ARG A 388 20.86 -1.55 22.89
N ALA A 389 20.05 -0.49 22.82
CA ALA A 389 19.28 -0.02 23.96
C ALA A 389 18.22 -1.05 24.39
N ALA A 390 17.52 -1.68 23.44
CA ALA A 390 16.56 -2.75 23.74
C ALA A 390 17.20 -3.94 24.45
N ASN A 391 18.42 -4.31 24.04
CA ASN A 391 19.19 -5.39 24.67
C ASN A 391 19.79 -5.01 26.03
N GLN A 392 20.21 -3.75 26.21
CA GLN A 392 20.83 -3.27 27.44
C GLN A 392 19.80 -3.04 28.54
N TYR A 393 18.69 -2.38 28.22
CA TYR A 393 17.66 -2.02 29.17
C TYR A 393 16.60 -3.13 29.24
N THR A 394 16.93 -4.28 29.84
CA THR A 394 15.95 -5.38 30.01
C THR A 394 14.96 -5.11 31.15
N ASN A 395 15.38 -4.36 32.17
CA ASN A 395 14.58 -3.93 33.31
C ASN A 395 14.70 -2.40 33.48
N PRO A 396 14.07 -1.60 32.59
CA PRO A 396 14.15 -0.14 32.67
C PRO A 396 13.35 0.40 33.86
N THR A 397 13.75 1.56 34.36
CA THR A 397 12.86 2.41 35.16
C THR A 397 11.69 2.91 34.31
N GLU A 398 10.59 3.35 34.94
CA GLU A 398 9.43 3.91 34.22
C GLU A 398 9.81 5.07 33.30
N GLN A 399 10.70 5.96 33.76
CA GLN A 399 11.19 7.09 32.97
C GLN A 399 11.95 6.63 31.72
N GLN A 400 12.84 5.64 31.87
CA GLN A 400 13.57 5.06 30.75
C GLN A 400 12.63 4.37 29.77
N ALA A 401 11.65 3.61 30.26
CA ALA A 401 10.68 2.92 29.41
C ALA A 401 9.85 3.92 28.57
N THR A 402 9.41 5.03 29.16
CA THR A 402 8.68 6.09 28.45
C THR A 402 9.50 6.69 27.31
N VAL A 403 10.76 7.05 27.58
CA VAL A 403 11.66 7.62 26.57
C VAL A 403 12.01 6.60 25.48
N LEU A 404 12.33 5.35 25.85
CA LEU A 404 12.66 4.28 24.91
C LEU A 404 11.47 3.92 24.01
N ASN A 405 10.25 3.91 24.55
CA ASN A 405 9.05 3.69 23.75
C ASN A 405 8.78 4.83 22.77
N GLN A 406 9.01 6.08 23.17
CA GLN A 406 8.90 7.19 22.21
C GLN A 406 10.02 7.13 21.15
N ALA A 407 11.26 6.80 21.53
CA ALA A 407 12.36 6.63 20.57
C ALA A 407 12.04 5.51 19.57
N ALA A 408 11.45 4.41 20.01
CA ALA A 408 10.97 3.34 19.14
C ALA A 408 9.91 3.84 18.14
N ARG A 409 9.00 4.75 18.53
CA ARG A 409 8.03 5.37 17.59
C ARG A 409 8.74 6.22 16.55
N GLU A 410 9.67 7.07 16.97
CA GLU A 410 10.45 7.90 16.04
C GLU A 410 11.22 7.04 15.04
N LEU A 411 11.80 5.91 15.48
CA LEU A 411 12.49 4.99 14.57
C LEU A 411 11.54 4.33 13.57
N LEU A 412 10.36 3.86 14.00
CA LEU A 412 9.37 3.33 13.06
C LEU A 412 8.95 4.41 12.04
N LEU A 413 8.69 5.64 12.48
CA LEU A 413 8.31 6.75 11.59
C LEU A 413 9.44 7.12 10.63
N LEU A 414 10.70 7.11 11.10
CA LEU A 414 11.90 7.32 10.29
C LEU A 414 12.04 6.28 9.16
N GLN A 415 11.61 5.03 9.41
CA GLN A 415 11.75 3.89 8.50
C GLN A 415 10.69 3.82 7.39
N SER A 416 9.68 4.69 7.37
CA SER A 416 8.60 4.67 6.36
C SER A 416 9.15 4.71 4.92
N SER A 417 8.64 3.84 4.04
CA SER A 417 9.03 3.80 2.62
C SER A 417 8.58 5.04 1.85
N ASP A 418 7.63 5.81 2.38
CA ASP A 418 7.07 7.00 1.75
C ASP A 418 8.13 8.11 1.59
N TRP A 419 9.09 8.21 2.52
CA TRP A 419 10.13 9.25 2.44
C TRP A 419 10.99 9.14 1.18
N PRO A 420 11.68 8.01 0.92
CA PRO A 420 12.42 7.86 -0.31
C PRO A 420 11.50 7.81 -1.54
N PHE A 421 10.27 7.29 -1.43
CA PHE A 421 9.31 7.30 -2.55
C PHE A 421 8.95 8.72 -3.02
N LEU A 422 8.60 9.61 -2.08
CA LEU A 422 8.21 11.00 -2.37
C LEU A 422 9.39 11.83 -2.90
N VAL A 423 10.62 11.50 -2.50
CA VAL A 423 11.84 12.09 -3.08
C VAL A 423 12.02 11.63 -4.51
N THR A 424 12.03 10.33 -4.76
CA THR A 424 12.26 9.75 -6.11
C THR A 424 11.20 10.17 -7.12
N THR A 425 9.92 10.14 -6.73
CA THR A 425 8.81 10.59 -7.60
C THR A 425 8.78 12.11 -7.74
N GLY A 426 9.30 12.81 -6.73
CA GLY A 426 9.29 14.26 -6.61
C GLY A 426 7.91 14.88 -6.45
N GLN A 427 6.94 14.10 -5.97
CA GLN A 427 5.59 14.58 -5.64
C GLN A 427 5.62 15.56 -4.47
N ALA A 428 6.44 15.29 -3.45
CA ALA A 428 6.59 16.13 -2.26
C ALA A 428 8.00 16.05 -1.66
N ARG A 429 9.04 16.21 -2.50
CA ARG A 429 10.45 15.99 -2.14
C ARG A 429 10.89 16.75 -0.88
N GLU A 430 10.63 18.06 -0.81
CA GLU A 430 11.06 18.90 0.31
C GLU A 430 10.38 18.49 1.62
N TYR A 431 9.08 18.18 1.55
CA TYR A 431 8.31 17.68 2.68
C TYR A 431 8.87 16.36 3.22
N ALA A 432 9.18 15.41 2.33
CA ALA A 432 9.73 14.12 2.70
C ALA A 432 11.10 14.24 3.39
N ILE A 433 12.00 15.07 2.84
CA ILE A 433 13.32 15.32 3.43
C ILE A 433 13.17 15.96 4.82
N GLN A 434 12.27 16.94 4.96
CA GLN A 434 12.00 17.61 6.23
C GLN A 434 11.47 16.63 7.28
N ARG A 435 10.46 15.81 6.94
CA ARG A 435 9.86 14.82 7.85
C ARG A 435 10.87 13.76 8.29
N PHE A 436 11.64 13.22 7.35
CA PHE A 436 12.73 12.29 7.64
C PHE A 436 13.72 12.88 8.65
N SER A 437 14.16 14.11 8.41
CA SER A 437 15.14 14.80 9.26
C SER A 437 14.60 15.09 10.65
N GLN A 438 13.31 15.46 10.76
CA GLN A 438 12.64 15.69 12.04
C GLN A 438 12.55 14.42 12.89
N HIS A 439 12.14 13.29 12.31
CA HIS A 439 12.08 12.02 13.06
C HIS A 439 13.47 11.56 13.52
N LEU A 440 14.49 11.73 12.67
CA LEU A 440 15.88 11.43 13.03
C LEU A 440 16.37 12.32 14.19
N GLU A 441 16.10 13.63 14.13
CA GLU A 441 16.48 14.56 15.20
C GLU A 441 15.79 14.22 16.53
N ARG A 442 14.48 13.92 16.49
CA ARG A 442 13.70 13.52 17.66
C ARG A 442 14.24 12.24 18.27
N PHE A 443 14.47 11.22 17.45
CA PHE A 443 15.09 9.96 17.86
C PHE A 443 16.43 10.21 18.57
N ASN A 444 17.31 10.99 17.94
CA ASN A 444 18.65 11.27 18.48
C ASN A 444 18.59 11.96 19.84
N LYS A 445 17.73 12.97 20.02
CA LYS A 445 17.56 13.66 21.31
C LYS A 445 17.10 12.72 22.43
N LEU A 446 16.13 11.85 22.13
CA LEU A 446 15.63 10.87 23.09
C LEU A 446 16.73 9.88 23.48
N MET A 447 17.44 9.33 22.49
CA MET A 447 18.52 8.36 22.72
C MET A 447 19.72 8.97 23.47
N GLU A 448 20.09 10.22 23.17
CA GLU A 448 21.13 10.94 23.93
C GLU A 448 20.77 11.10 25.40
N SER A 449 19.49 11.34 25.73
CA SER A 449 19.03 11.45 27.12
C SER A 449 19.19 10.12 27.89
N ILE A 450 18.91 9.00 27.22
CA ILE A 450 19.15 7.65 27.76
C ILE A 450 20.64 7.39 27.95
N GLU A 451 21.46 7.70 26.96
CA GLU A 451 22.91 7.50 26.99
C GLU A 451 23.59 8.31 28.10
N ARG A 452 23.10 9.53 28.38
CA ARG A 452 23.54 10.38 29.50
C ARG A 452 23.00 9.95 30.87
N HIS A 453 22.17 8.90 30.91
CA HIS A 453 21.53 8.39 32.13
C HIS A 453 20.62 9.44 32.80
N GLN A 454 20.05 10.34 31.99
CA GLN A 454 19.13 11.41 32.39
C GLN A 454 17.92 11.38 31.43
N PRO A 455 17.01 10.39 31.57
CA PRO A 455 15.89 10.21 30.65
C PRO A 455 14.98 11.44 30.62
N ASP A 456 14.82 12.05 29.44
CA ASP A 456 13.98 13.25 29.27
C ASP A 456 12.52 12.89 29.00
N VAL A 457 11.77 12.64 30.08
CA VAL A 457 10.35 12.28 30.01
C VAL A 457 9.48 13.41 29.48
N ASN A 458 9.85 14.67 29.74
CA ASN A 458 9.07 15.82 29.28
C ASN A 458 9.14 15.91 27.75
N LEU A 459 10.35 15.77 27.19
CA LEU A 459 10.55 15.75 25.75
C LEU A 459 9.85 14.55 25.09
N ALA A 460 9.90 13.36 25.73
CA ALA A 460 9.20 12.19 25.24
C ALA A 460 7.67 12.41 25.18
N ASN A 461 7.09 13.06 26.18
CA ASN A 461 5.66 13.38 26.20
C ASN A 461 5.29 14.46 25.16
N GLU A 462 6.16 15.46 24.95
CA GLU A 462 5.96 16.46 23.88
C GLU A 462 5.91 15.78 22.51
N PHE A 463 6.90 14.93 22.21
CA PHE A 463 6.93 14.19 20.95
C PHE A 463 5.78 13.19 20.84
N TYR A 464 5.34 12.59 21.94
CA TYR A 464 4.17 11.71 21.92
C TYR A 464 2.89 12.44 21.48
N GLU A 465 2.67 13.70 21.86
CA GLU A 465 1.50 14.45 21.39
C GLU A 465 1.60 14.83 19.91
N LEU A 466 2.80 14.96 19.36
CA LEU A 466 3.02 15.19 17.92
C LEU A 466 2.88 13.90 17.10
N ASP A 467 3.45 12.81 17.60
CA ASP A 467 3.66 11.54 16.89
C ASP A 467 2.92 10.39 17.59
N LYS A 468 1.63 10.62 17.88
CA LYS A 468 0.75 9.76 18.70
C LYS A 468 0.26 8.49 18.01
N VAL A 469 1.18 7.75 17.41
CA VAL A 469 0.95 6.43 16.81
C VAL A 469 1.41 5.31 17.76
N PHE A 470 0.90 4.08 17.57
CA PHE A 470 1.31 2.89 18.34
C PHE A 470 1.32 3.13 19.87
N PRO A 471 0.14 3.37 20.49
CA PRO A 471 0.07 3.60 21.94
C PRO A 471 0.58 2.41 22.76
N ASP A 472 0.57 1.21 22.18
CA ASP A 472 1.00 -0.06 22.73
C ASP A 472 2.39 -0.52 22.25
N ILE A 473 3.19 0.40 21.67
CA ILE A 473 4.56 0.08 21.28
C ILE A 473 5.37 -0.42 22.47
N ASP A 474 6.24 -1.41 22.20
CA ASP A 474 7.22 -1.89 23.15
C ASP A 474 8.60 -1.84 22.50
N TYR A 475 9.49 -0.99 23.02
CA TYR A 475 10.86 -0.85 22.53
C TYR A 475 11.64 -2.18 22.56
N ARG A 476 11.23 -3.14 23.41
CA ARG A 476 11.84 -4.47 23.49
C ARG A 476 11.62 -5.31 22.23
N TRP A 477 10.70 -4.92 21.34
CA TRP A 477 10.57 -5.55 20.02
C TRP A 477 11.83 -5.38 19.15
N PHE A 478 12.67 -4.39 19.48
CA PHE A 478 13.97 -4.17 18.84
C PHE A 478 15.11 -4.97 19.49
N ALA A 479 14.86 -5.83 20.48
CA ALA A 479 15.89 -6.69 21.05
C ALA A 479 16.29 -7.82 20.08
N THR A 480 17.56 -8.24 20.15
CA THR A 480 18.02 -9.47 19.49
C THR A 480 17.42 -10.67 20.22
N GLN A 481 16.85 -11.63 19.49
CA GLN A 481 16.29 -12.86 20.08
C GLN A 481 17.36 -13.89 20.40
#